data_AF-A0AAV2T6V9-F1
#
_entry.id   AF-A0AAV2T6V9-F1
#
_cell.length_a   1.000
_cell.length_b   1.000
_cell.length_c   1.000
_cell.angle_alpha   90.00
_cell.angle_beta   90.00
_cell.angle_gamma   90.00
#
_symmetry.space_group_name_H-M   'P 1'
#
loop_
_entity.id
_entity.type
_entity.pdbx_description
1 polymer ?
#
loop_
_entity_poly.entity_id
_entity_poly.type
_entity_poly.pdbx_seq_one_letter_code
_entity_poly.pdbx_strand_id
1 'polypeptide(L)'
;MSFLLEESLDGLKKVRELQDLRDDPLKWSEIPRQQQLARMGELATHERQVRSYLTLANQTVNMLFHFTSDIQEPFLRPEIVDKLAAMLDFNLIQLCGPKCNSLKVRHPESYGWAPKTLLAQLVGIYRHLDTGDDRFALALAKDGRCFSKSLFVQAYDLMSRHEIQTPDELEKFARLGEKAEELRQSHVEIDYGEIPAEFCDTLISTLMDDPVMLPQSQAIVDRSTIMQHLLNSETDPFNRLPLTEKDLIPLPDLKARINAWKLEREACRKTKE
;
A
#
# COMPACT_ATOMS: atom_id res chain seq x y z
N MET A 1 5.72 1.91 5.82
CA MET A 1 6.58 1.37 4.74
C MET A 1 6.66 2.34 3.55
N SER A 2 5.56 2.72 2.89
CA SER A 2 5.56 3.63 1.72
C SER A 2 6.45 4.87 1.87
N PHE A 3 6.27 5.60 2.98
CA PHE A 3 7.09 6.78 3.32
C PHE A 3 8.58 6.45 3.43
N LEU A 4 8.94 5.31 4.02
CA LEU A 4 10.35 4.96 4.25
C LEU A 4 11.10 4.74 2.94
N LEU A 5 10.48 4.05 1.97
CA LEU A 5 11.11 3.78 0.69
C LEU A 5 11.18 5.06 -0.18
N GLU A 6 10.11 5.85 -0.20
CA GLU A 6 10.08 7.12 -0.93
C GLU A 6 11.15 8.10 -0.43
N GLU A 7 11.21 8.36 0.88
CA GLU A 7 12.22 9.22 1.48
C GLU A 7 13.64 8.66 1.30
N SER A 8 13.79 7.34 1.31
CA SER A 8 15.09 6.71 1.04
C SER A 8 15.56 6.95 -0.39
N LEU A 9 14.68 6.85 -1.38
CA LEU A 9 15.01 7.10 -2.79
C LEU A 9 15.36 8.57 -3.03
N ASP A 10 14.54 9.48 -2.52
CA ASP A 10 14.78 10.93 -2.65
C ASP A 10 16.05 11.35 -1.89
N GLY A 11 16.27 10.78 -0.69
CA GLY A 11 17.49 10.96 0.08
C GLY A 11 18.74 10.41 -0.63
N LEU A 12 18.68 9.22 -1.23
CA LEU A 12 19.79 8.64 -1.99
C LEU A 12 20.15 9.48 -3.22
N LYS A 13 19.13 10.02 -3.91
CA LYS A 13 19.35 10.97 -5.00
C LYS A 13 20.10 12.20 -4.50
N LYS A 14 19.71 12.75 -3.34
CA LYS A 14 20.36 13.91 -2.75
C LYS A 14 21.80 13.62 -2.30
N VAL A 15 22.04 12.46 -1.68
CA VAL A 15 23.38 11.97 -1.33
C VAL A 15 24.26 11.93 -2.57
N ARG A 16 23.76 11.36 -3.67
CA ARG A 16 24.51 11.30 -4.93
C ARG A 16 24.86 12.68 -5.48
N GLU A 17 23.89 13.60 -5.53
CA GLU A 17 24.13 14.98 -6.00
C GLU A 17 25.22 15.69 -5.18
N LEU A 18 25.19 15.52 -3.86
CA LEU A 18 26.17 16.12 -2.95
C LEU A 18 27.55 15.45 -3.07
N GLN A 19 27.60 14.13 -3.25
CA GLN A 19 28.85 13.40 -3.52
C GLN A 19 29.47 13.80 -4.86
N ASP A 20 28.66 13.90 -5.93
CA ASP A 20 29.11 14.33 -7.25
C ASP A 20 29.64 15.78 -7.21
N LEU A 21 29.01 16.68 -6.44
CA LEU A 21 29.48 18.05 -6.26
C LEU A 21 30.81 18.12 -5.47
N ARG A 22 30.95 17.31 -4.42
CA ARG A 22 32.18 17.23 -3.61
C ARG A 22 33.36 16.70 -4.42
N ASP A 23 33.09 15.71 -5.28
CA ASP A 23 34.12 15.00 -6.04
C ASP A 23 34.47 15.68 -7.37
N ASP A 24 33.78 16.77 -7.74
CA ASP A 24 34.13 17.68 -8.85
C ASP A 24 35.05 18.80 -8.33
N PRO A 25 36.39 18.73 -8.52
CA PRO A 25 37.32 19.65 -7.88
C PRO A 25 37.16 21.09 -8.38
N LEU A 26 36.73 21.27 -9.63
CA LEU A 26 36.53 22.58 -10.24
C LEU A 26 35.38 23.29 -9.55
N LYS A 27 34.19 22.67 -9.54
CA LYS A 27 33.00 23.25 -8.89
C LYS A 27 33.15 23.36 -7.38
N TRP A 28 33.80 22.39 -6.75
CA TRP A 28 33.99 22.42 -5.30
C TRP A 28 34.86 23.59 -4.87
N SER A 29 35.94 23.89 -5.61
CA SER A 29 36.86 24.98 -5.29
C SER A 29 36.25 26.38 -5.44
N GLU A 30 35.24 26.54 -6.30
CA GLU A 30 34.50 27.79 -6.49
C GLU A 30 33.55 28.12 -5.33
N ILE A 31 33.15 27.10 -4.55
CA ILE A 31 32.20 27.26 -3.45
C ILE A 31 32.93 27.83 -2.20
N PRO A 32 32.39 28.88 -1.54
CA PRO A 32 32.96 29.39 -0.30
C PRO A 32 33.07 28.33 0.79
N ARG A 33 34.16 28.35 1.57
CA ARG A 33 34.45 27.33 2.61
C ARG A 33 33.31 27.12 3.61
N GLN A 34 32.57 28.17 3.96
CA GLN A 34 31.40 28.05 4.85
C GLN A 34 30.29 27.21 4.22
N GLN A 35 30.04 27.40 2.93
CA GLN A 35 29.04 26.62 2.19
C GLN A 35 29.52 25.20 1.96
N GLN A 36 30.82 24.96 1.71
CA GLN A 36 31.39 23.62 1.65
C GLN A 36 31.13 22.83 2.94
N LEU A 37 31.39 23.43 4.10
CA LEU A 37 31.12 22.81 5.41
C LEU A 37 29.62 22.51 5.60
N ALA A 38 28.74 23.43 5.21
CA ALA A 38 27.30 23.22 5.27
C ALA A 38 26.86 22.05 4.38
N ARG A 39 27.37 21.95 3.14
CA ARG A 39 27.08 20.84 2.22
C ARG A 39 27.60 19.50 2.73
N MET A 40 28.75 19.47 3.38
CA MET A 40 29.26 18.26 4.04
C MET A 40 28.39 17.85 5.22
N GLY A 41 27.87 18.81 6.00
CA GLY A 41 26.91 18.52 7.07
C GLY A 41 25.58 17.99 6.53
N GLU A 42 25.06 18.59 5.46
CA GLU A 42 23.86 18.15 4.74
C GLU A 42 24.03 16.71 4.23
N LEU A 43 25.17 16.41 3.59
CA LEU A 43 25.51 15.08 3.11
C LEU A 43 25.50 14.06 4.26
N ALA A 44 26.23 14.33 5.35
CA ALA A 44 26.29 13.42 6.50
C ALA A 44 24.91 13.20 7.14
N THR A 45 24.03 14.19 7.08
CA THR A 45 22.65 14.10 7.60
C THR A 45 21.81 13.17 6.73
N HIS A 46 21.81 13.39 5.41
CA HIS A 46 21.08 12.53 4.48
C HIS A 46 21.60 11.09 4.49
N GLU A 47 22.92 10.89 4.52
CA GLU A 47 23.51 9.55 4.60
C GLU A 47 23.03 8.77 5.84
N ARG A 48 22.94 9.45 6.99
CA ARG A 48 22.42 8.85 8.23
C ARG A 48 20.93 8.55 8.13
N GLN A 49 20.13 9.48 7.61
CA GLN A 49 18.69 9.32 7.46
C GLN A 49 18.34 8.16 6.52
N VAL A 50 18.95 8.14 5.33
CA VAL A 50 18.76 7.07 4.34
C VAL A 50 19.11 5.71 4.93
N ARG A 51 20.25 5.58 5.62
CA ARG A 51 20.65 4.32 6.25
C ARG A 51 19.60 3.85 7.27
N SER A 52 19.08 4.77 8.08
CA SER A 52 18.04 4.46 9.07
C SER A 52 16.74 3.98 8.40
N TYR A 53 16.26 4.74 7.42
CA TYR A 53 15.01 4.44 6.71
C TYR A 53 15.09 3.14 5.92
N LEU A 54 16.20 2.88 5.20
CA LEU A 54 16.40 1.63 4.48
C LEU A 54 16.53 0.43 5.41
N THR A 55 17.21 0.59 6.55
CA THR A 55 17.30 -0.49 7.55
C THR A 55 15.89 -0.88 8.02
N LEU A 56 15.08 0.10 8.39
CA LEU A 56 13.71 -0.14 8.84
C LEU A 56 12.83 -0.69 7.71
N ALA A 57 12.94 -0.15 6.50
CA ALA A 57 12.19 -0.60 5.33
C ALA A 57 12.50 -2.07 4.99
N ASN A 58 13.79 -2.43 4.94
CA ASN A 58 14.23 -3.81 4.68
C ASN A 58 13.75 -4.76 5.77
N GLN A 59 13.88 -4.39 7.05
CA GLN A 59 13.38 -5.22 8.15
C GLN A 59 11.86 -5.38 8.10
N THR A 60 11.12 -4.33 7.78
CA THR A 60 9.65 -4.36 7.67
C THR A 60 9.21 -5.31 6.56
N VAL A 61 9.81 -5.20 5.36
CA VAL A 61 9.46 -6.07 4.23
C VAL A 61 9.89 -7.51 4.48
N ASN A 62 11.07 -7.73 5.08
CA ASN A 62 11.54 -9.05 5.43
C ASN A 62 10.60 -9.75 6.42
N MET A 63 10.20 -9.06 7.49
CA MET A 63 9.23 -9.59 8.46
C MET A 63 7.87 -9.88 7.82
N LEU A 64 7.37 -8.96 6.99
CA LEU A 64 6.10 -9.14 6.29
C LEU A 64 6.16 -10.32 5.32
N PHE A 65 7.26 -10.49 4.59
CA PHE A 65 7.49 -11.62 3.70
C PHE A 65 7.46 -12.96 4.45
N HIS A 66 8.14 -13.07 5.59
CA HIS A 66 8.13 -14.29 6.41
C HIS A 66 6.77 -14.56 7.07
N PHE A 67 6.05 -13.53 7.53
CA PHE A 67 4.74 -13.76 8.12
C PHE A 67 3.70 -14.16 7.08
N THR A 68 3.74 -13.55 5.89
CA THR A 68 2.78 -13.87 4.83
C THR A 68 3.02 -15.25 4.22
N SER A 69 4.24 -15.79 4.27
CA SER A 69 4.48 -17.18 3.80
C SER A 69 3.75 -18.21 4.66
N ASP A 70 3.62 -17.93 5.96
CA ASP A 70 3.13 -18.91 6.94
C ASP A 70 1.69 -18.64 7.39
N ILE A 71 1.28 -17.37 7.46
CA ILE A 71 0.02 -16.93 8.04
C ILE A 71 -0.61 -15.80 7.20
N GLN A 72 -1.46 -16.16 6.24
CA GLN A 72 -2.08 -15.21 5.31
C GLN A 72 -3.33 -14.52 5.89
N GLU A 73 -4.14 -15.26 6.64
CA GLU A 73 -5.50 -14.84 7.06
C GLU A 73 -5.56 -13.47 7.75
N PRO A 74 -4.66 -13.11 8.69
CA PRO A 74 -4.67 -11.80 9.34
C PRO A 74 -4.50 -10.65 8.34
N PHE A 75 -3.74 -10.84 7.26
CA PHE A 75 -3.48 -9.83 6.24
C PHE A 75 -4.61 -9.68 5.23
N LEU A 76 -5.48 -10.68 5.12
CA LEU A 76 -6.64 -10.73 4.23
C LEU A 76 -7.93 -10.23 4.90
N ARG A 77 -7.85 -9.77 6.14
CA ARG A 77 -8.98 -9.15 6.84
C ARG A 77 -9.39 -7.85 6.15
N PRO A 78 -10.70 -7.54 6.06
CA PRO A 78 -11.21 -6.33 5.39
C PRO A 78 -10.58 -5.03 5.91
N GLU A 79 -10.20 -4.99 7.18
CA GLU A 79 -9.59 -3.81 7.80
C GLU A 79 -8.14 -3.54 7.36
N ILE A 80 -7.47 -4.56 6.83
CA ILE A 80 -6.03 -4.57 6.56
C ILE A 80 -5.76 -4.66 5.06
N VAL A 81 -6.47 -5.55 4.36
CA VAL A 81 -6.14 -5.98 2.99
C VAL A 81 -6.08 -4.83 1.99
N ASP A 82 -7.03 -3.89 2.03
CA ASP A 82 -7.08 -2.75 1.10
C ASP A 82 -5.89 -1.79 1.33
N LYS A 83 -5.55 -1.52 2.60
CA LYS A 83 -4.38 -0.69 2.95
C LYS A 83 -3.07 -1.38 2.61
N LEU A 84 -3.02 -2.70 2.78
CA LEU A 84 -1.85 -3.50 2.47
C LEU A 84 -1.62 -3.54 0.96
N ALA A 85 -2.65 -3.80 0.16
CA ALA A 85 -2.60 -3.77 -1.30
C ALA A 85 -2.09 -2.41 -1.80
N ALA A 86 -2.71 -1.30 -1.37
CA ALA A 86 -2.27 0.04 -1.76
C ALA A 86 -0.82 0.36 -1.33
N MET A 87 -0.41 -0.13 -0.15
CA MET A 87 0.98 0.01 0.31
C MET A 87 1.94 -0.76 -0.60
N LEU A 88 1.62 -2.01 -0.94
CA LEU A 88 2.45 -2.84 -1.81
C LEU A 88 2.53 -2.25 -3.22
N ASP A 89 1.41 -1.79 -3.79
CA ASP A 89 1.37 -1.22 -5.15
C ASP A 89 2.19 0.06 -5.23
N PHE A 90 2.06 0.94 -4.23
CA PHE A 90 2.87 2.14 -4.13
C PHE A 90 4.37 1.82 -4.09
N ASN A 91 4.80 0.86 -3.26
CA ASN A 91 6.21 0.47 -3.20
C ASN A 91 6.69 -0.19 -4.49
N LEU A 92 5.83 -0.95 -5.16
CA LEU A 92 6.14 -1.56 -6.46
C LEU A 92 6.37 -0.49 -7.54
N ILE A 93 5.56 0.57 -7.56
CA ILE A 93 5.77 1.76 -8.42
C ILE A 93 7.13 2.39 -8.13
N GLN A 94 7.48 2.59 -6.86
CA GLN A 94 8.77 3.22 -6.52
C GLN A 94 9.96 2.39 -7.04
N LEU A 95 9.90 1.06 -6.91
CA LEU A 95 10.98 0.15 -7.33
C LEU A 95 11.07 -0.06 -8.84
N CYS A 96 9.93 -0.13 -9.53
CA CYS A 96 9.89 -0.32 -10.98
C CYS A 96 9.96 1.00 -11.76
N GLY A 97 9.72 2.12 -11.08
CA GLY A 97 9.62 3.45 -11.67
C GLY A 97 10.97 4.10 -12.01
N PRO A 98 10.91 5.25 -12.70
CA PRO A 98 12.11 5.97 -13.14
C PRO A 98 13.00 6.45 -11.99
N LYS A 99 12.41 6.71 -10.81
CA LYS A 99 13.14 7.12 -9.60
C LYS A 99 14.20 6.08 -9.22
N CYS A 100 13.82 4.80 -9.16
CA CYS A 100 14.76 3.71 -8.85
C CYS A 100 15.68 3.40 -10.04
N ASN A 101 15.13 3.29 -11.27
CA ASN A 101 15.90 2.88 -12.44
C ASN A 101 17.06 3.84 -12.81
N SER A 102 16.91 5.14 -12.53
CA SER A 102 17.94 6.16 -12.82
C SER A 102 18.95 6.34 -11.67
N LEU A 103 18.69 5.74 -10.51
CA LEU A 103 19.48 5.93 -9.30
C LEU A 103 20.74 5.06 -9.32
N LYS A 104 21.90 5.72 -9.38
CA LYS A 104 23.20 5.06 -9.20
C LYS A 104 23.75 5.44 -7.84
N VAL A 105 23.73 4.49 -6.91
CA VAL A 105 24.24 4.68 -5.55
C VAL A 105 25.68 4.19 -5.50
N ARG A 106 26.57 5.02 -4.95
CA ARG A 106 27.95 4.61 -4.64
C ARG A 106 27.94 3.84 -3.32
N HIS A 107 28.64 2.71 -3.25
CA HIS A 107 28.66 1.84 -2.05
C HIS A 107 27.26 1.53 -1.49
N PRO A 108 26.34 0.98 -2.32
CA PRO A 108 24.95 0.71 -1.93
C PRO A 108 24.83 -0.13 -0.64
N GLU A 109 25.79 -1.04 -0.42
CA GLU A 109 25.89 -1.86 0.79
C GLU A 109 25.99 -1.04 2.07
N SER A 110 26.64 0.14 2.03
CA SER A 110 26.83 1.00 3.21
C SER A 110 25.53 1.65 3.71
N TYR A 111 24.50 1.67 2.86
CA TYR A 111 23.16 2.16 3.18
C TYR A 111 22.14 1.02 3.34
N GLY A 112 22.53 -0.23 3.06
CA GLY A 112 21.60 -1.36 2.96
C GLY A 112 20.70 -1.30 1.71
N TRP A 113 21.15 -0.63 0.65
CA TRP A 113 20.39 -0.52 -0.58
C TRP A 113 20.53 -1.77 -1.45
N ALA A 114 19.53 -2.64 -1.43
CA ALA A 114 19.47 -3.87 -2.22
C ALA A 114 18.13 -3.96 -2.98
N PRO A 115 17.93 -3.14 -4.04
CA PRO A 115 16.62 -3.01 -4.70
C PRO A 115 16.12 -4.31 -5.30
N LYS A 116 17.02 -5.17 -5.81
CA LYS A 116 16.65 -6.48 -6.36
C LYS A 116 16.08 -7.41 -5.29
N THR A 117 16.73 -7.48 -4.13
CA THR A 117 16.26 -8.29 -2.99
C THR A 117 14.94 -7.75 -2.47
N LEU A 118 14.83 -6.42 -2.32
CA LEU A 118 13.61 -5.78 -1.84
C LEU A 118 12.44 -6.03 -2.79
N LEU A 119 12.66 -5.92 -4.11
CA LEU A 119 11.66 -6.23 -5.13
C LEU A 119 11.24 -7.70 -5.10
N ALA A 120 12.20 -8.62 -4.96
CA ALA A 120 11.91 -10.06 -4.86
C ALA A 120 11.02 -10.39 -3.66
N GLN A 121 11.32 -9.81 -2.49
CA GLN A 121 10.52 -9.99 -1.28
C GLN A 121 9.14 -9.34 -1.42
N LEU A 122 9.07 -8.14 -2.01
CA LEU A 122 7.81 -7.45 -2.26
C LEU A 122 6.89 -8.31 -3.13
N VAL A 123 7.38 -8.77 -4.29
CA VAL A 123 6.63 -9.65 -5.21
C VAL A 123 6.33 -11.02 -4.57
N GLY A 124 7.23 -11.50 -3.72
CA GLY A 124 6.98 -12.64 -2.84
C GLY A 124 5.71 -12.49 -2.00
N ILE A 125 5.53 -11.33 -1.35
CA ILE A 125 4.34 -11.03 -0.53
C ILE A 125 3.06 -11.08 -1.38
N TYR A 126 3.06 -10.51 -2.59
CA TYR A 126 1.90 -10.61 -3.50
C TYR A 126 1.49 -12.06 -3.74
N ARG A 127 2.47 -12.93 -4.02
CA ARG A 127 2.22 -14.36 -4.29
C ARG A 127 1.77 -15.11 -3.05
N HIS A 128 2.28 -14.77 -1.88
CA HIS A 128 1.83 -15.36 -0.62
C HIS A 128 0.35 -15.04 -0.33
N LEU A 129 -0.09 -13.83 -0.70
CA LEU A 129 -1.45 -13.34 -0.46
C LEU A 129 -2.43 -13.68 -1.59
N ASP A 130 -1.97 -14.23 -2.72
CA ASP A 130 -2.84 -14.76 -3.78
C ASP A 130 -3.46 -16.09 -3.36
N THR A 131 -4.50 -16.00 -2.53
CA THR A 131 -5.33 -17.11 -2.09
C THR A 131 -6.47 -17.39 -3.08
N GLY A 132 -7.00 -18.61 -3.06
CA GLY A 132 -8.05 -19.05 -4.00
C GLY A 132 -9.44 -18.44 -3.78
N ASP A 133 -9.60 -17.54 -2.81
CA ASP A 133 -10.83 -16.82 -2.50
C ASP A 133 -10.82 -15.36 -2.98
N ASP A 134 -9.77 -14.98 -3.71
CA ASP A 134 -9.65 -13.76 -4.51
C ASP A 134 -9.67 -12.45 -3.70
N ARG A 135 -9.67 -12.51 -2.37
CA ARG A 135 -9.74 -11.33 -1.48
C ARG A 135 -8.64 -10.31 -1.76
N PHE A 136 -7.40 -10.78 -1.94
CA PHE A 136 -6.29 -9.90 -2.23
C PHE A 136 -6.35 -9.34 -3.66
N ALA A 137 -6.76 -10.14 -4.65
CA ALA A 137 -6.96 -9.67 -6.02
C ALA A 137 -8.06 -8.60 -6.11
N LEU A 138 -9.13 -8.74 -5.33
CA LEU A 138 -10.18 -7.73 -5.17
C LEU A 138 -9.66 -6.45 -4.53
N ALA A 139 -8.82 -6.56 -3.50
CA ALA A 139 -8.21 -5.39 -2.85
C ALA A 139 -7.28 -4.62 -3.82
N LEU A 140 -6.49 -5.33 -4.63
CA LEU A 140 -5.69 -4.72 -5.71
C LEU A 140 -6.58 -4.04 -6.75
N ALA A 141 -7.66 -4.69 -7.18
CA ALA A 141 -8.61 -4.14 -8.14
C ALA A 141 -9.26 -2.83 -7.66
N LYS A 142 -9.49 -2.69 -6.35
CA LYS A 142 -10.05 -1.49 -5.70
C LYS A 142 -9.04 -0.34 -5.61
N ASP A 143 -7.73 -0.58 -5.68
CA ASP A 143 -6.74 0.50 -5.62
C ASP A 143 -6.64 1.26 -6.95
N GLY A 144 -7.61 2.14 -7.20
CA GLY A 144 -7.63 2.98 -8.39
C GLY A 144 -6.46 3.97 -8.51
N ARG A 145 -5.63 4.14 -7.47
CA ARG A 145 -4.53 5.12 -7.46
C ARG A 145 -3.23 4.54 -8.00
N CYS A 146 -2.83 3.35 -7.50
CA CYS A 146 -1.54 2.76 -7.85
C CYS A 146 -1.66 1.53 -8.74
N PHE A 147 -2.74 0.74 -8.61
CA PHE A 147 -2.89 -0.48 -9.38
C PHE A 147 -3.06 -0.21 -10.89
N SER A 148 -2.25 -0.90 -11.68
CA SER A 148 -2.49 -1.06 -13.12
C SER A 148 -1.88 -2.36 -13.61
N LYS A 149 -2.53 -3.03 -14.58
CA LYS A 149 -1.94 -4.20 -15.26
C LYS A 149 -0.54 -3.89 -15.83
N SER A 150 -0.33 -2.66 -16.30
CA SER A 150 0.97 -2.23 -16.84
C SER A 150 2.10 -2.24 -15.81
N LEU A 151 1.80 -2.01 -14.52
CA LEU A 151 2.78 -2.04 -13.44
C LEU A 151 3.28 -3.48 -13.22
N PHE A 152 2.38 -4.45 -13.23
CA PHE A 152 2.71 -5.87 -13.10
C PHE A 152 3.56 -6.37 -14.27
N VAL A 153 3.23 -5.96 -15.49
CA VAL A 153 4.03 -6.29 -16.69
C VAL A 153 5.44 -5.67 -16.59
N GLN A 154 5.55 -4.40 -16.20
CA GLN A 154 6.85 -3.74 -16.02
C GLN A 154 7.70 -4.43 -14.94
N ALA A 155 7.09 -4.82 -13.83
CA ALA A 155 7.76 -5.56 -12.76
C ALA A 155 8.22 -6.94 -13.25
N TYR A 156 7.37 -7.67 -13.97
CA TYR A 156 7.70 -8.95 -14.60
C TYR A 156 8.92 -8.82 -15.52
N ASP A 157 8.91 -7.86 -16.45
CA ASP A 157 10.00 -7.64 -17.39
C ASP A 157 11.30 -7.23 -16.70
N LEU A 158 11.21 -6.41 -15.64
CA LEU A 158 12.37 -6.01 -14.85
C LEU A 158 12.99 -7.20 -14.10
N MET A 159 12.16 -8.03 -13.46
CA MET A 159 12.63 -9.20 -12.72
C MET A 159 13.17 -10.30 -13.64
N SER A 160 12.53 -10.52 -14.79
CA SER A 160 12.97 -11.47 -15.80
C SER A 160 14.33 -11.08 -16.39
N ARG A 161 14.51 -9.81 -16.80
CA ARG A 161 15.78 -9.28 -17.33
C ARG A 161 16.96 -9.39 -16.35
N HIS A 162 16.69 -9.37 -15.06
CA HIS A 162 17.72 -9.41 -14.02
C HIS A 162 17.81 -10.75 -13.27
N GLU A 163 17.05 -11.75 -13.72
CA GLU A 163 17.02 -13.11 -13.14
C GLU A 163 16.78 -13.08 -11.61
N ILE A 164 15.87 -12.22 -11.17
CA ILE A 164 15.60 -11.99 -9.74
C ILE A 164 14.81 -13.15 -9.12
N GLN A 165 13.90 -13.75 -9.89
CA GLN A 165 13.03 -14.84 -9.47
C GLN A 165 12.90 -15.90 -10.57
N THR A 166 12.37 -17.07 -10.20
CA THR A 166 12.18 -18.16 -11.17
C THR A 166 10.99 -17.90 -12.11
N PRO A 167 10.98 -18.49 -13.32
CA PRO A 167 9.88 -18.30 -14.27
C PRO A 167 8.50 -18.65 -13.70
N ASP A 168 8.38 -19.74 -12.93
CA ASP A 168 7.12 -20.15 -12.30
C ASP A 168 6.60 -19.11 -11.29
N GLU A 169 7.50 -18.49 -10.52
CA GLU A 169 7.12 -17.43 -9.58
C GLU A 169 6.65 -16.17 -10.31
N LEU A 170 7.32 -15.81 -11.40
CA LEU A 170 6.94 -14.67 -12.23
C LEU A 170 5.60 -14.90 -12.92
N GLU A 171 5.32 -16.12 -13.40
CA GLU A 171 4.01 -16.47 -13.96
C GLU A 171 2.89 -16.41 -12.92
N LYS A 172 3.12 -16.87 -11.68
CA LYS A 172 2.15 -16.73 -10.59
C LYS A 172 1.83 -15.26 -10.32
N PHE A 173 2.85 -14.41 -10.28
CA PHE A 173 2.68 -12.98 -10.11
C PHE A 173 1.92 -12.33 -11.28
N ALA A 174 2.23 -12.71 -12.52
CA ALA A 174 1.52 -12.22 -13.71
C ALA A 174 0.04 -12.60 -13.68
N ARG A 175 -0.28 -13.86 -13.33
CA ARG A 175 -1.67 -14.33 -13.20
C ARG A 175 -2.47 -13.55 -12.16
N LEU A 176 -1.86 -13.21 -11.01
CA LEU A 176 -2.51 -12.34 -10.02
C LEU A 176 -2.86 -10.97 -10.61
N GLY A 177 -1.94 -10.36 -11.36
CA GLY A 177 -2.18 -9.07 -12.02
C GLY A 177 -3.31 -9.14 -13.07
N GLU A 178 -3.39 -10.23 -13.83
CA GLU A 178 -4.49 -10.47 -14.78
C GLU A 178 -5.83 -10.64 -14.06
N LYS A 179 -5.86 -11.47 -13.02
CA LYS A 179 -7.04 -11.70 -12.18
C LYS A 179 -7.54 -10.41 -11.53
N ALA A 180 -6.64 -9.58 -10.99
CA ALA A 180 -7.00 -8.29 -10.41
C ALA A 180 -7.56 -7.31 -11.47
N GLU A 181 -7.02 -7.33 -12.70
CA GLU A 181 -7.55 -6.52 -13.80
C GLU A 181 -8.93 -7.01 -14.28
N GLU A 182 -9.15 -8.32 -14.39
CA GLU A 182 -10.46 -8.89 -14.70
C GLU A 182 -11.49 -8.52 -13.62
N LEU A 183 -11.09 -8.62 -12.34
CA LEU A 183 -11.93 -8.21 -11.22
C LEU A 183 -12.23 -6.72 -11.28
N ARG A 184 -11.26 -5.87 -11.61
CA ARG A 184 -11.45 -4.42 -11.79
C ARG A 184 -12.42 -4.09 -12.92
N GLN A 185 -12.35 -4.81 -14.04
CA GLN A 185 -13.25 -4.62 -15.17
C GLN A 185 -14.66 -5.15 -14.88
N SER A 186 -14.78 -6.24 -14.13
CA SER A 186 -16.07 -6.80 -13.71
C SER A 186 -16.74 -5.97 -12.62
N HIS A 187 -15.94 -5.42 -11.70
CA HIS A 187 -16.32 -4.40 -10.73
C HIS A 187 -16.19 -3.01 -11.36
N VAL A 188 -17.00 -2.75 -12.38
CA VAL A 188 -17.37 -1.35 -12.67
C VAL A 188 -17.90 -0.80 -11.36
N GLU A 189 -17.20 0.18 -10.76
CA GLU A 189 -17.70 0.91 -9.58
C GLU A 189 -19.17 1.23 -9.87
N ILE A 190 -20.08 0.54 -9.17
CA ILE A 190 -21.50 0.78 -9.35
C ILE A 190 -21.70 2.14 -8.73
N ASP A 191 -21.79 3.16 -9.58
CA ASP A 191 -22.25 4.47 -9.14
C ASP A 191 -23.71 4.30 -8.72
N TYR A 192 -23.88 4.07 -7.42
CA TYR A 192 -25.19 3.96 -6.80
C TYR A 192 -25.91 5.32 -6.75
N GLY A 193 -25.27 6.40 -7.24
CA GLY A 193 -25.78 7.75 -7.24
C GLY A 193 -25.97 8.28 -5.82
N GLU A 194 -27.11 8.91 -5.57
CA GLU A 194 -27.48 9.36 -4.22
C GLU A 194 -27.82 8.17 -3.33
N ILE A 195 -26.84 7.80 -2.50
CA ILE A 195 -26.99 6.81 -1.43
C ILE A 195 -27.80 7.43 -0.28
N PRO A 196 -28.88 6.77 0.20
CA PRO A 196 -29.60 7.21 1.40
C PRO A 196 -28.66 7.37 2.59
N ALA A 197 -28.77 8.49 3.32
CA ALA A 197 -27.88 8.80 4.44
C ALA A 197 -27.86 7.72 5.54
N GLU A 198 -28.96 6.99 5.71
CA GLU A 198 -29.09 5.85 6.64
C GLU A 198 -28.24 4.63 6.27
N PHE A 199 -27.78 4.53 5.02
CA PHE A 199 -26.90 3.46 4.54
C PHE A 199 -25.43 3.88 4.52
N CYS A 200 -25.16 5.15 4.80
CA CYS A 200 -23.81 5.69 4.83
C CYS A 200 -23.18 5.53 6.22
N ASP A 201 -21.91 5.16 6.22
CA ASP A 201 -21.04 5.16 7.39
C ASP A 201 -20.97 6.57 7.97
N THR A 202 -21.26 6.73 9.26
CA THR A 202 -21.29 8.05 9.91
C THR A 202 -19.90 8.69 10.09
N LEU A 203 -18.81 7.94 9.95
CA LEU A 203 -17.44 8.43 10.06
C LEU A 203 -16.88 8.87 8.70
N ILE A 204 -17.09 8.06 7.65
CA ILE A 204 -16.47 8.28 6.32
C ILE A 204 -17.46 8.61 5.21
N SER A 205 -18.77 8.61 5.49
CA SER A 205 -19.85 8.96 4.55
C SER A 205 -19.90 8.10 3.28
N THR A 206 -19.50 6.83 3.38
CA THR A 206 -19.56 5.84 2.28
C THR A 206 -20.61 4.77 2.56
N LEU A 207 -21.11 4.10 1.52
CA LEU A 207 -22.04 2.98 1.66
C LEU A 207 -21.44 1.88 2.56
N MET A 208 -22.20 1.42 3.55
CA MET A 208 -21.78 0.33 4.45
C MET A 208 -22.00 -1.05 3.79
N ASP A 209 -21.19 -2.03 4.17
CA ASP A 209 -21.33 -3.45 3.81
C ASP A 209 -21.74 -4.30 5.02
N ASP A 210 -21.19 -3.99 6.21
CA ASP A 210 -21.49 -4.66 7.46
C ASP A 210 -21.75 -3.63 8.58
N PRO A 211 -22.96 -3.04 8.65
CA PRO A 211 -23.27 -1.99 9.60
C PRO A 211 -23.25 -2.50 11.06
N VAL A 212 -22.55 -1.75 11.91
CA VAL A 212 -22.50 -1.96 13.36
C VAL A 212 -22.80 -0.66 14.10
N MET A 213 -23.45 -0.77 15.25
CA MET A 213 -23.75 0.36 16.14
C MET A 213 -22.75 0.41 17.29
N LEU A 214 -22.26 1.61 17.56
CA LEU A 214 -21.43 1.89 18.72
C LEU A 214 -22.33 2.14 19.95
N PRO A 215 -22.13 1.43 21.08
CA PRO A 215 -23.10 1.42 22.17
C PRO A 215 -23.28 2.76 22.88
N GLN A 216 -22.26 3.62 22.92
CA GLN A 216 -22.31 4.87 23.68
C GLN A 216 -22.65 6.08 22.80
N SER A 217 -21.97 6.23 21.66
CA SER A 217 -22.29 7.30 20.71
C SER A 217 -23.57 7.03 19.90
N GLN A 218 -24.04 5.78 19.87
CA GLN A 218 -25.15 5.31 19.02
C GLN A 218 -24.90 5.58 17.52
N ALA A 219 -23.64 5.85 17.14
CA ALA A 219 -23.24 6.03 15.77
C ALA A 219 -23.26 4.68 15.05
N ILE A 220 -23.69 4.69 13.78
CA ILE A 220 -23.69 3.52 12.91
C ILE A 220 -22.56 3.67 11.91
N VAL A 221 -21.67 2.70 11.88
CA VAL A 221 -20.46 2.69 11.05
C VAL A 221 -20.31 1.31 10.43
N ASP A 222 -19.54 1.22 9.35
CA ASP A 222 -19.15 -0.08 8.81
C ASP A 222 -18.19 -0.77 9.79
N ARG A 223 -18.33 -2.09 9.94
CA ARG A 223 -17.45 -2.88 10.80
C ARG A 223 -15.99 -2.67 10.43
N SER A 224 -15.66 -2.67 9.15
CA SER A 224 -14.26 -2.52 8.71
C SER A 224 -13.69 -1.16 9.11
N THR A 225 -14.50 -0.10 8.99
CA THR A 225 -14.13 1.27 9.40
C THR A 225 -13.81 1.35 10.89
N ILE A 226 -14.70 0.87 11.77
CA ILE A 226 -14.46 0.95 13.21
C ILE A 226 -13.31 0.05 13.64
N MET A 227 -13.20 -1.14 13.06
CA MET A 227 -12.13 -2.06 13.40
C MET A 227 -10.74 -1.49 13.01
N GLN A 228 -10.64 -0.72 11.92
CA GLN A 228 -9.42 0.03 11.59
C GLN A 228 -9.06 1.09 12.65
N HIS A 229 -10.05 1.77 13.22
CA HIS A 229 -9.82 2.71 14.32
C HIS A 229 -9.35 1.97 15.58
N LEU A 230 -10.00 0.85 15.93
CA LEU A 230 -9.66 0.03 17.09
C LEU A 230 -8.27 -0.60 17.02
N LEU A 231 -7.72 -0.85 15.83
CA LEU A 231 -6.32 -1.25 15.66
C LEU A 231 -5.31 -0.18 16.12
N ASN A 232 -5.72 1.09 16.10
CA ASN A 232 -4.87 2.22 16.52
C ASN A 232 -5.21 2.71 17.94
N SER A 233 -6.49 2.67 18.33
CA SER A 233 -6.99 3.18 19.59
C SER A 233 -8.28 2.47 20.01
N GLU A 234 -8.29 1.81 21.17
CA GLU A 234 -9.44 1.11 21.75
C GLU A 234 -10.48 2.08 22.36
N THR A 235 -10.95 3.02 21.54
CA THR A 235 -11.90 4.06 21.93
C THR A 235 -12.96 4.27 20.86
N ASP A 236 -14.10 4.85 21.21
CA ASP A 236 -15.10 5.32 20.26
C ASP A 236 -14.62 6.62 19.59
N PRO A 237 -14.62 6.73 18.25
CA PRO A 237 -14.09 7.89 17.54
C PRO A 237 -14.89 9.19 17.75
N PHE A 238 -16.14 9.10 18.22
CA PHE A 238 -17.04 10.26 18.41
C PHE A 238 -16.95 10.86 19.83
N ASN A 239 -16.78 10.02 20.85
CA ASN A 239 -16.78 10.47 22.25
C ASN A 239 -15.48 10.13 23.03
N ARG A 240 -14.56 9.36 22.42
CA ARG A 240 -13.26 8.93 22.98
C ARG A 240 -13.35 8.05 24.24
N LEU A 241 -14.51 7.48 24.52
CA LEU A 241 -14.69 6.53 25.62
C LEU A 241 -14.17 5.14 25.21
N PRO A 242 -13.77 4.28 26.17
CA PRO A 242 -13.25 2.95 25.86
C PRO A 242 -14.25 2.11 25.06
N LEU A 243 -13.77 1.46 24.01
CA LEU A 243 -14.57 0.63 23.11
C LEU A 243 -13.72 -0.54 22.61
N THR A 244 -14.28 -1.75 22.62
CA THR A 244 -13.65 -2.95 22.07
C THR A 244 -14.51 -3.57 20.98
N GLU A 245 -13.92 -4.47 20.19
CA GLU A 245 -14.64 -5.21 19.12
C GLU A 245 -15.88 -5.95 19.65
N LYS A 246 -15.83 -6.44 20.89
CA LYS A 246 -16.93 -7.21 21.50
C LYS A 246 -18.13 -6.34 21.87
N ASP A 247 -17.92 -5.04 22.00
CA ASP A 247 -18.96 -4.09 22.37
C ASP A 247 -19.77 -3.62 21.14
N LEU A 248 -19.31 -3.95 19.93
CA LEU A 248 -19.97 -3.60 18.67
C LEU A 248 -21.28 -4.37 18.52
N ILE A 249 -22.38 -3.65 18.32
CA ILE A 249 -23.71 -4.25 18.16
C ILE A 249 -24.00 -4.42 16.66
N PRO A 250 -24.09 -5.65 16.12
CA PRO A 250 -24.41 -5.87 14.71
C PRO A 250 -25.83 -5.43 14.38
N LEU A 251 -26.04 -4.85 13.19
CA LEU A 251 -27.35 -4.43 12.71
C LEU A 251 -27.80 -5.27 11.49
N PRO A 252 -28.25 -6.53 11.69
CA PRO A 252 -28.58 -7.43 10.58
C PRO A 252 -29.75 -6.92 9.72
N ASP A 253 -30.73 -6.25 10.33
CA ASP A 253 -31.87 -5.68 9.60
C ASP A 253 -31.45 -4.55 8.66
N LEU A 254 -30.53 -3.69 9.12
CA LEU A 254 -29.98 -2.62 8.29
C LEU A 254 -29.12 -3.20 7.16
N LYS A 255 -28.31 -4.22 7.46
CA LYS A 255 -27.54 -4.95 6.44
C LYS A 255 -28.43 -5.54 5.36
N ALA A 256 -29.55 -6.17 5.75
CA ALA A 256 -30.52 -6.73 4.80
C ALA A 256 -31.15 -5.65 3.92
N ARG A 257 -31.51 -4.48 4.49
CA ARG A 257 -32.03 -3.33 3.74
C ARG A 257 -31.01 -2.77 2.75
N ILE A 258 -29.75 -2.62 3.17
CA ILE A 258 -28.66 -2.15 2.30
C ILE A 258 -28.47 -3.12 1.12
N ASN A 259 -28.44 -4.43 1.38
CA ASN A 259 -28.26 -5.43 0.34
C ASN A 259 -29.44 -5.46 -0.64
N ALA A 260 -30.67 -5.37 -0.15
CA ALA A 260 -31.86 -5.27 -0.99
C ALA A 260 -31.81 -4.03 -1.89
N TRP A 261 -31.38 -2.90 -1.34
CA TRP A 261 -31.21 -1.65 -2.08
C TRP A 261 -30.11 -1.74 -3.15
N LYS A 262 -28.96 -2.35 -2.84
CA LYS A 262 -27.88 -2.59 -3.82
C LYS A 262 -28.40 -3.40 -5.02
N LEU A 263 -29.11 -4.50 -4.75
CA LEU A 263 -29.69 -5.36 -5.78
C LEU A 263 -30.73 -4.64 -6.64
N GLU A 264 -31.59 -3.81 -6.03
CA GLU A 264 -32.58 -3.02 -6.76
C GLU A 264 -31.91 -2.03 -7.74
N ARG A 265 -30.85 -1.35 -7.28
CA ARG A 265 -30.07 -0.41 -8.11
C ARG A 265 -29.37 -1.12 -9.26
N GLU A 266 -28.74 -2.25 -9.01
CA GLU A 266 -28.09 -3.07 -10.03
C GLU A 266 -29.08 -3.59 -11.08
N ALA A 267 -30.26 -4.06 -10.66
CA ALA A 267 -31.29 -4.55 -11.57
C ALA A 267 -31.86 -3.44 -12.46
N CYS A 268 -32.11 -2.25 -11.90
CA CYS A 268 -32.63 -1.08 -12.63
C CYS A 268 -31.62 -0.53 -13.67
N ARG A 269 -30.32 -0.80 -13.50
CA ARG A 269 -29.30 -0.48 -14.52
C ARG A 269 -29.31 -1.48 -15.67
N LYS A 270 -29.36 -2.79 -15.39
CA LYS A 270 -29.37 -3.85 -16.42
C LYS A 270 -30.58 -3.80 -17.36
N THR A 271 -31.68 -3.17 -16.96
CA THR A 271 -32.85 -2.93 -17.82
C THR A 271 -32.78 -1.66 -18.65
N LYS A 272 -31.81 -0.77 -18.38
CA LYS A 272 -31.60 0.49 -19.12
C LYS A 272 -30.45 0.41 -20.14
N GLU A 273 -29.56 -0.56 -20.01
CA GLU A 273 -28.57 -0.96 -21.02
C GLU A 273 -29.17 -1.93 -22.05
#